data_AF-A0A3M6EP98-F1
#
_entry.id   AF-A0A3M6EP98-F1
#
_cell.length_a   1.000
_cell.length_b   1.000
_cell.length_c   1.000
_cell.angle_alpha   90.00
_cell.angle_beta   90.00
_cell.angle_gamma   90.00
#
_symmetry.space_group_name_H-M   'P 1'
#
loop_
_entity.id
_entity.type
_entity.pdbx_description
1 polymer ?
#
loop_
_entity_poly.entity_id
_entity_poly.type
_entity_poly.pdbx_seq_one_letter_code
_entity_poly.pdbx_strand_id
1 'polypeptide(L)'
;MLPCYLASGENMSALSKPVRRTVSASQLDDDLVRVLEAMLDSGEKITAHAIVRKIETLGAVSSLTRDTYRSDLIAQYQQLQVVRNQWVERAKKNSQKHLITTLAMKDERIADLERQVALLSEEHER
;
A
#
# COMPACT_ATOMS: atom_id res chain seq x y z
N MET A 1 6.90 15.19 1.36
CA MET A 1 7.12 13.87 0.73
C MET A 1 5.83 13.52 0.02
N LEU A 2 5.71 13.90 -1.26
CA LEU A 2 4.47 13.78 -2.04
C LEU A 2 4.30 12.33 -2.53
N PRO A 3 3.07 11.77 -2.54
CA PRO A 3 2.84 10.44 -3.07
C PRO A 3 3.05 10.44 -4.60
N CYS A 4 3.95 9.58 -5.09
CA CYS A 4 4.28 9.40 -6.51
C CYS A 4 3.15 8.77 -7.35
N TYR A 5 1.87 8.99 -7.03
CA TYR A 5 0.74 8.41 -7.77
C TYR A 5 0.11 9.37 -8.80
N LEU A 6 0.66 10.57 -8.99
CA LEU A 6 0.12 11.59 -9.90
C LEU A 6 1.00 11.84 -11.13
N ALA A 7 1.39 10.78 -11.83
CA ALA A 7 1.95 10.89 -13.18
C ALA A 7 1.49 9.70 -14.02
N SER A 8 0.20 9.71 -14.36
CA SER A 8 -0.37 9.23 -15.62
C SER A 8 -1.87 9.02 -15.42
N GLY A 9 -2.67 9.99 -15.87
CA GLY A 9 -4.08 9.77 -16.20
C GLY A 9 -4.23 8.91 -17.47
N GLU A 10 -3.47 7.82 -17.57
CA GLU A 10 -3.65 6.78 -18.58
C GLU A 10 -4.47 5.67 -17.96
N ASN A 11 -5.66 5.46 -18.51
CA ASN A 11 -6.59 4.40 -18.15
C ASN A 11 -5.86 3.07 -17.86
N MET A 12 -5.77 2.69 -16.59
CA MET A 12 -5.22 1.43 -16.09
C MET A 12 -6.16 0.24 -16.33
N SER A 13 -6.73 0.16 -17.53
CA SER A 13 -7.58 -0.94 -17.99
C SER A 13 -7.07 -1.33 -19.38
N ALA A 14 -5.94 -2.04 -19.43
CA ALA A 14 -5.49 -2.69 -20.67
C ALA A 14 -6.53 -3.73 -21.16
N LEU A 15 -7.44 -4.15 -20.29
CA LEU A 15 -8.65 -4.85 -20.68
C LEU A 15 -9.64 -3.87 -21.32
N SER A 16 -9.93 -4.09 -22.60
CA SER A 16 -11.05 -3.41 -23.26
C SER A 16 -12.35 -3.79 -22.54
N LYS A 17 -13.08 -2.80 -22.02
CA LYS A 17 -14.38 -3.02 -21.37
C LYS A 17 -15.34 -3.67 -22.38
N PRO A 18 -15.87 -4.86 -22.11
CA PRO A 18 -16.78 -5.51 -23.04
C PRO A 18 -18.09 -4.72 -23.12
N VAL A 19 -18.69 -4.67 -24.32
CA VAL A 19 -20.02 -4.08 -24.49
C VAL A 19 -21.03 -4.93 -23.72
N ARG A 20 -21.61 -4.36 -22.67
CA ARG A 20 -22.61 -5.03 -21.84
C ARG A 20 -23.99 -4.95 -22.49
N ARG A 21 -24.77 -6.03 -22.33
CA ARG A 21 -26.15 -6.10 -22.83
C ARG A 21 -27.11 -5.20 -22.06
N THR A 22 -26.82 -4.93 -20.78
CA THR A 22 -27.67 -4.13 -19.90
C THR A 22 -26.88 -2.96 -19.31
N VAL A 23 -27.59 -1.86 -19.06
CA VAL A 23 -27.03 -0.67 -18.40
C VAL A 23 -26.56 -1.00 -16.98
N SER A 24 -27.32 -1.84 -16.26
CA SER A 24 -26.96 -2.31 -14.92
C SER A 24 -25.62 -3.06 -14.87
N ALA A 25 -25.32 -3.88 -15.89
CA ALA A 25 -24.05 -4.58 -15.94
C ALA A 25 -22.88 -3.64 -16.24
N SER A 26 -23.10 -2.60 -17.05
CA SER A 26 -22.09 -1.56 -17.30
C SER A 26 -21.82 -0.74 -16.05
N GLN A 27 -22.87 -0.34 -15.33
CA GLN A 27 -22.76 0.39 -14.06
C GLN A 27 -22.03 -0.44 -13.00
N LEU A 28 -22.30 -1.74 -12.91
CA LEU A 28 -21.59 -2.62 -11.99
C LEU A 28 -20.08 -2.67 -12.28
N ASP A 29 -19.68 -2.63 -13.55
CA ASP A 29 -18.26 -2.58 -13.91
C ASP A 29 -17.62 -1.26 -13.47
N ASP A 30 -18.35 -0.14 -13.62
CA ASP A 30 -17.87 1.18 -13.21
C ASP A 30 -17.76 1.28 -11.67
N ASP A 31 -18.75 0.73 -10.96
CA ASP A 31 -18.73 0.62 -9.49
C ASP A 31 -17.59 -0.30 -9.02
N LEU A 32 -17.33 -1.39 -9.75
CA LEU A 32 -16.22 -2.30 -9.46
C LEU A 32 -14.88 -1.59 -9.56
N VAL A 33 -14.63 -0.81 -10.62
CA VAL A 33 -13.40 -0.02 -10.76
C VAL A 33 -13.24 0.95 -9.59
N ARG A 34 -14.28 1.73 -9.28
CA ARG A 34 -14.26 2.69 -8.16
C ARG A 34 -13.94 2.04 -6.82
N VAL A 35 -14.55 0.89 -6.55
CA VAL A 35 -14.30 0.15 -5.30
C VAL A 35 -12.89 -0.40 -5.25
N LEU A 36 -12.37 -0.94 -6.36
CA LEU A 36 -11.01 -1.46 -6.43
C LEU A 36 -9.95 -0.37 -6.21
N GLU A 37 -10.16 0.81 -6.81
CA GLU A 37 -9.32 1.99 -6.58
C GLU A 37 -9.36 2.42 -5.10
N ALA A 38 -10.55 2.57 -4.52
CA ALA A 38 -10.68 2.93 -3.11
C ALA A 38 -10.03 1.90 -2.15
N MET A 39 -10.10 0.60 -2.49
CA MET A 39 -9.42 -0.46 -1.73
C MET A 39 -7.89 -0.38 -1.87
N LEU A 40 -7.40 -0.02 -3.07
CA LEU A 40 -5.98 0.21 -3.32
C LEU A 40 -5.47 1.47 -2.61
N ASP A 41 -6.27 2.51 -2.45
CA ASP A 41 -5.84 3.71 -1.71
C ASP A 41 -5.85 3.50 -0.20
N SER A 42 -6.91 2.88 0.33
CA SER A 42 -7.05 2.59 1.76
C SER A 42 -6.14 1.48 2.27
N GLY A 43 -5.59 0.66 1.38
CA GLY A 43 -4.75 -0.46 1.74
C GLY A 43 -5.50 -1.73 2.14
N GLU A 44 -6.82 -1.74 2.03
CA GLU A 44 -7.67 -2.89 2.33
C GLU A 44 -7.43 -4.06 1.37
N LYS A 45 -7.40 -5.29 1.89
CA LYS A 45 -7.13 -6.50 1.10
C LYS A 45 -8.21 -6.73 0.03
N ILE A 46 -7.80 -6.76 -1.23
CA ILE A 46 -8.71 -6.98 -2.36
C ILE A 46 -9.11 -8.45 -2.45
N THR A 47 -10.35 -8.75 -2.06
CA THR A 47 -10.95 -10.08 -2.12
C THR A 47 -12.38 -9.98 -2.64
N ALA A 48 -12.87 -11.02 -3.31
CA ALA A 48 -14.21 -11.00 -3.88
C ALA A 48 -15.30 -10.74 -2.83
N HIS A 49 -15.18 -11.31 -1.63
CA HIS A 49 -16.09 -11.05 -0.52
C HIS A 49 -16.01 -9.61 0.02
N ALA A 50 -14.83 -9.00 0.04
CA ALA A 50 -14.69 -7.59 0.44
C ALA A 50 -15.34 -6.65 -0.59
N ILE A 51 -15.19 -6.96 -1.88
CA ILE A 51 -15.83 -6.22 -2.97
C ILE A 51 -17.36 -6.30 -2.86
N VAL A 52 -17.91 -7.51 -2.69
CA VAL A 52 -19.37 -7.71 -2.52
C VAL A 52 -19.93 -6.93 -1.34
N ARG A 53 -19.18 -6.79 -0.24
CA ARG A 53 -19.62 -5.98 0.90
C ARG A 53 -19.66 -4.48 0.63
N LYS A 54 -18.87 -3.99 -0.35
CA LYS A 54 -18.81 -2.57 -0.71
C LYS A 54 -19.78 -2.20 -1.84
N ILE A 55 -20.16 -3.18 -2.66
CA ILE A 55 -21.11 -3.00 -3.75
C ILE A 55 -22.41 -3.70 -3.35
N GLU A 56 -23.32 -2.97 -2.71
CA GLU A 56 -24.60 -3.52 -2.23
C GLU A 56 -25.49 -4.08 -3.37
N THR A 57 -25.30 -3.58 -4.60
CA THR A 57 -26.00 -4.06 -5.80
C THR A 57 -25.51 -5.43 -6.27
N LEU A 58 -24.39 -5.93 -5.72
CA LEU A 58 -23.74 -7.16 -6.13
C LEU A 58 -24.19 -8.32 -5.23
N GLY A 59 -25.25 -9.02 -5.63
CA GLY A 59 -25.87 -10.05 -4.79
C GLY A 59 -25.03 -11.32 -4.55
N ALA A 60 -24.01 -11.60 -5.37
CA ALA A 60 -23.20 -12.82 -5.22
C ALA A 60 -21.77 -12.68 -5.74
N VAL A 61 -20.84 -13.34 -5.05
CA VAL A 61 -19.42 -13.47 -5.47
C VAL A 61 -19.28 -14.07 -6.87
N SER A 62 -20.18 -15.00 -7.24
CA SER A 62 -20.18 -15.65 -8.55
C SER A 62 -20.33 -14.66 -9.72
N SER A 63 -21.00 -13.53 -9.52
CA SER A 63 -21.16 -12.48 -10.53
C SER A 63 -19.86 -11.70 -10.82
N LEU A 64 -18.86 -11.80 -9.92
CA LEU A 64 -17.51 -11.29 -10.12
C LEU A 64 -16.59 -12.35 -10.72
N THR A 65 -16.68 -13.59 -10.23
CA THR A 65 -15.70 -14.64 -10.57
C THR A 65 -16.03 -15.43 -11.84
N ARG A 66 -17.29 -15.41 -12.30
CA ARG A 66 -17.67 -16.07 -13.57
C ARG A 66 -17.47 -15.18 -14.80
N ASP A 67 -17.45 -13.86 -14.60
CA ASP A 67 -17.25 -12.90 -15.69
C ASP A 67 -15.76 -12.67 -15.88
N THR A 68 -15.24 -13.04 -17.05
CA THR A 68 -13.79 -13.02 -17.33
C THR A 68 -13.20 -11.62 -17.20
N TYR A 69 -13.89 -10.60 -17.71
CA TYR A 69 -13.44 -9.22 -17.60
C TYR A 69 -13.31 -8.79 -16.13
N ARG A 70 -14.31 -9.07 -15.29
CA ARG A 70 -14.27 -8.71 -13.87
C ARG A 70 -13.24 -9.53 -13.09
N SER A 71 -13.09 -10.82 -13.37
CA SER A 71 -12.07 -11.65 -12.71
C SER A 71 -10.66 -11.17 -13.04
N ASP A 72 -10.42 -10.83 -14.31
CA ASP A 72 -9.12 -10.36 -14.78
C ASP A 72 -8.80 -8.96 -14.25
N LEU A 73 -9.82 -8.11 -14.10
CA LEU A 73 -9.69 -6.81 -13.45
C LEU A 73 -9.30 -6.97 -11.98
N ILE A 74 -9.99 -7.84 -11.24
CA ILE A 74 -9.66 -8.13 -9.84
C ILE A 74 -8.22 -8.67 -9.71
N ALA A 75 -7.82 -9.59 -10.60
CA ALA A 75 -6.47 -10.15 -10.60
C ALA A 75 -5.38 -9.09 -10.81
N GLN A 76 -5.59 -8.15 -11.74
CA GLN A 76 -4.66 -7.03 -11.96
C GLN A 76 -4.53 -6.15 -10.73
N TYR A 77 -5.64 -5.76 -10.11
CA TYR A 77 -5.61 -4.95 -8.89
C TYR A 77 -4.97 -5.68 -7.70
N GLN A 78 -5.14 -7.00 -7.60
CA GLN A 78 -4.44 -7.82 -6.62
C GLN A 78 -2.93 -7.82 -6.84
N GLN A 79 -2.47 -7.95 -8.09
CA GLN A 79 -1.04 -7.85 -8.42
C GLN A 79 -0.47 -6.48 -8.06
N LEU A 80 -1.18 -5.39 -8.39
CA LEU A 80 -0.80 -4.03 -8.01
C LEU A 80 -0.70 -3.86 -6.50
N GLN A 81 -1.66 -4.42 -5.75
CA GLN A 81 -1.62 -4.41 -4.28
C GLN A 81 -0.37 -5.13 -3.74
N VAL A 82 0.01 -6.28 -4.32
CA VAL A 82 1.24 -6.99 -3.93
C VAL A 82 2.46 -6.12 -4.19
N VAL A 83 2.56 -5.52 -5.38
CA VAL A 83 3.67 -4.63 -5.72
C VAL A 83 3.74 -3.47 -4.72
N ARG A 84 2.63 -2.76 -4.51
CA ARG A 84 2.53 -1.64 -3.56
C ARG A 84 2.96 -2.06 -2.15
N ASN A 85 2.47 -3.19 -1.67
CA ASN A 85 2.82 -3.71 -0.34
C ASN A 85 4.32 -4.02 -0.23
N GLN A 86 4.92 -4.60 -1.27
CA GLN A 86 6.37 -4.82 -1.26
C GLN A 86 7.15 -3.49 -1.19
N TRP A 87 6.70 -2.45 -1.89
CA TRP A 87 7.32 -1.12 -1.80
C TRP A 87 7.19 -0.53 -0.38
N VAL A 88 6.01 -0.61 0.22
CA VAL A 88 5.75 -0.14 1.59
C VAL A 88 6.63 -0.89 2.60
N GLU A 89 6.70 -2.22 2.50
CA GLU A 89 7.53 -3.03 3.38
C GLU A 89 9.03 -2.76 3.21
N ARG A 90 9.50 -2.55 1.97
CA ARG A 90 10.89 -2.13 1.70
C ARG A 90 11.18 -0.77 2.33
N ALA A 91 10.28 0.21 2.17
CA ALA A 91 10.42 1.54 2.75
C ALA A 91 10.46 1.48 4.29
N LYS A 92 9.57 0.69 4.90
CA LYS A 92 9.54 0.46 6.36
C LYS A 92 10.85 -0.14 6.87
N LYS A 93 11.36 -1.19 6.20
CA LYS A 93 12.65 -1.81 6.55
C LYS A 93 13.81 -0.84 6.44
N ASN A 94 13.86 -0.04 5.38
CA ASN A 94 14.90 0.98 5.20
C ASN A 94 14.84 2.05 6.30
N SER A 95 13.63 2.51 6.65
CA SER A 95 13.43 3.46 7.75
C SER A 95 13.89 2.88 9.09
N GLN A 96 13.55 1.61 9.38
CA GLN A 96 14.00 0.93 10.60
C GLN A 96 15.52 0.81 10.65
N LYS A 97 16.16 0.40 9.54
CA LYS A 97 17.62 0.34 9.43
C LYS A 97 18.25 1.71 9.73
N HIS A 98 17.71 2.78 9.15
CA HIS A 98 18.20 4.13 9.39
C HIS A 98 18.07 4.55 10.87
N LEU A 99 16.95 4.24 11.51
CA LEU A 99 16.75 4.48 12.95
C LEU A 99 17.77 3.73 13.81
N ILE A 100 18.01 2.45 13.52
CA ILE A 100 18.99 1.63 14.25
C ILE A 100 20.41 2.20 14.09
N THR A 101 20.81 2.58 12.87
CA THR A 101 22.11 3.21 12.63
C THR A 101 22.24 4.53 13.39
N THR A 102 21.19 5.35 13.38
CA THR A 102 21.19 6.64 14.10
C THR A 102 21.29 6.45 15.61
N LEU A 103 20.62 5.44 16.16
CA LEU A 103 20.73 5.10 17.59
C LEU A 103 22.15 4.63 17.95
N ALA A 104 22.74 3.73 17.16
CA ALA A 104 24.11 3.27 17.39
C ALA A 104 25.13 4.42 17.40
N MET A 105 25.02 5.37 16.46
CA MET A 105 25.87 6.58 16.44
C MET A 105 25.68 7.46 17.68
N LYS A 106 24.44 7.57 18.17
CA LYS A 106 24.14 8.33 19.39
C LYS A 106 24.70 7.64 20.63
N ASP A 107 24.62 6.31 20.71
CA ASP A 107 25.17 5.54 21.83
C ASP A 107 26.70 5.68 21.90
N GLU A 108 27.39 5.63 20.76
CA GLU A 108 28.83 5.90 20.70
C GLU A 108 29.17 7.32 21.17
N ARG A 109 28.37 8.31 20.74
CA ARG A 109 28.55 9.70 21.19
C ARG A 109 28.30 9.86 22.68
N ILE A 110 27.32 9.15 23.24
CA ILE A 110 27.05 9.15 24.69
C ILE A 110 28.27 8.57 25.42
N ALA A 111 28.80 7.42 25.00
CA ALA A 111 29.97 6.80 25.62
C ALA A 111 31.25 7.66 25.55
N ASP A 112 31.43 8.43 24.47
CA ASP A 112 32.50 9.43 24.35
C ASP A 112 32.34 10.56 25.37
N LEU A 113 31.12 11.09 25.51
CA LEU A 113 30.82 12.18 26.44
C LEU A 113 30.96 11.73 27.90
N GLU A 114 30.49 10.53 28.23
CA GLU A 114 30.66 9.93 29.55
C GLU A 114 32.14 9.78 29.93
N ARG A 115 32.99 9.36 28.97
CA ARG A 115 34.45 9.32 29.18
C ARG A 115 35.05 10.70 29.43
N GLN A 116 34.62 11.72 28.69
CA GLN A 116 35.11 13.09 28.89
C GLN A 116 34.69 13.65 30.25
N VAL A 117 33.44 13.42 30.66
CA VAL A 117 32.96 13.83 31.98
C VAL A 117 33.76 13.15 33.09
N ALA A 118 34.00 11.84 32.98
CA ALA A 118 34.80 11.12 33.98
C ALA A 118 36.21 11.71 34.13
N LEU A 119 36.90 12.00 33.02
CA LEU A 119 38.22 12.62 33.04
C LEU A 119 38.21 14.01 33.68
N LEU A 120 37.22 14.85 33.35
CA LEU A 120 37.10 16.20 33.91
C LEU A 120 36.74 16.18 35.40
N SER A 121 35.91 15.22 35.83
CA SER A 121 35.57 15.04 37.25
C SER A 121 36.78 14.61 38.06
N GLU A 122 37.58 13.66 37.55
CA GLU A 122 38.84 13.25 38.19
C GLU A 122 39.87 14.39 38.28
N GLU A 123 39.86 15.33 37.33
CA GLU A 123 40.70 16.53 37.40
C GLU A 123 40.23 17.48 38.51
N HIS A 124 38.93 17.74 38.61
CA HIS A 124 38.38 18.68 39.61
C HIS A 124 38.41 18.14 41.04
N GLU A 125 38.48 16.82 41.22
CA GLU A 125 38.60 16.19 42.55
C GLU A 125 40.06 16.10 43.06
N ARG A 126 41.06 16.45 42.23
CA ARG A 126 42.48 16.57 42.64
C ARG A 126 42.82 17.95 43.18
#